data_AF-A0A1H6F860-F1
#
_entry.id   AF-A0A1H6F860-F1
#
_cell.length_a   1.000
_cell.length_b   1.000
_cell.length_c   1.000
_cell.angle_alpha   90.00
_cell.angle_beta   90.00
_cell.angle_gamma   90.00
#
_symmetry.space_group_name_H-M   'P 1'
#
loop_
_entity.id
_entity.type
_entity.pdbx_description
1 polymer ?
#
loop_
_entity_poly.entity_id
_entity_poly.type
_entity_poly.pdbx_seq_one_letter_code
_entity_poly.pdbx_strand_id
1 'polypeptide(L)'
;MDSPEKLENQEQQKPIVPAQESFLEKLSSTLFDLLERFNMNLEGNTRLLVFGTFALFVTMWLLTVYWSFEPDLLDVSAEVEARATDKTQKIVPGYASTLTLIRISETLLDKPGGYISNDKLPPWVFMDNIPNWEFGVLKQVRDFAKAMREDIARAQTLDEEHPDLVKAEPRFNVDSNSWMMPSAEGEYRKGAEHLEDYLDKVANPKDSSAQFYARADNLRHWMTTATRRLGSLSKRLNASVGEVRFNTNLAGAEGAQQSTSESRQIETKTSWWEIDDIFYEARGTSWALINLLYAIEIDFKEVLEDKKAMASLKQIIRELEATQSTLWSPMVLNGSDFGLFANHSLIMSAYISRAATGLRDLRDLLARG
;
A
#
# COMPACT_ATOMS: atom_id res chain seq x y z
N MET A 1 46.44 28.07 28.32
CA MET A 1 44.97 27.95 28.27
C MET A 1 44.64 27.27 26.96
N ASP A 2 44.74 25.94 26.97
CA ASP A 2 44.18 25.10 25.92
C ASP A 2 42.67 25.06 26.11
N SER A 3 41.92 25.32 25.05
CA SER A 3 40.47 25.11 25.02
C SER A 3 40.15 24.18 23.85
N PRO A 4 39.50 23.03 24.09
CA PRO A 4 39.43 21.93 23.14
C PRO A 4 38.27 22.14 22.17
N GLU A 5 38.63 22.45 20.93
CA GLU A 5 37.76 22.25 19.76
C GLU A 5 38.23 20.96 19.08
N LYS A 6 37.28 20.10 18.66
CA LYS A 6 37.45 18.84 17.90
C LYS A 6 37.51 17.53 18.70
N LEU A 7 36.42 17.14 19.38
CA LEU A 7 36.13 15.72 19.61
C LEU A 7 34.61 15.47 19.75
N GLU A 8 33.82 15.81 18.73
CA GLU A 8 32.44 15.26 18.64
C GLU A 8 31.94 15.42 17.20
N ASN A 9 32.28 14.47 16.34
CA ASN A 9 31.59 14.18 15.07
C ASN A 9 32.31 13.04 14.34
N GLN A 10 32.28 11.83 14.92
CA GLN A 10 32.49 10.58 14.18
C GLN A 10 31.72 9.44 14.85
N GLU A 11 30.40 9.57 14.98
CA GLU A 11 29.58 8.36 14.93
C GLU A 11 29.46 7.97 13.46
N GLN A 12 30.25 6.97 13.08
CA GLN A 12 30.17 6.31 11.79
C GLN A 12 28.74 5.80 11.58
N GLN A 13 28.01 6.42 10.66
CA GLN A 13 26.90 5.79 9.96
C GLN A 13 27.45 4.51 9.33
N LYS A 14 27.25 3.38 10.00
CA LYS A 14 27.41 2.07 9.38
C LYS A 14 26.45 2.04 8.19
N PRO A 15 26.88 1.62 6.99
CA PRO A 15 25.96 1.46 5.88
C PRO A 15 24.85 0.52 6.34
N ILE A 16 23.61 0.97 6.24
CA ILE A 16 22.44 0.11 6.38
C ILE A 16 22.49 -0.79 5.16
N VAL A 17 23.12 -1.95 5.30
CA VAL A 17 23.06 -3.01 4.29
C VAL A 17 21.57 -3.34 4.13
N PRO A 18 21.00 -3.24 2.93
CA PRO A 18 19.60 -3.59 2.70
C PRO A 18 19.33 -4.98 3.30
N ALA A 19 18.19 -5.16 3.98
CA ALA A 19 17.86 -6.43 4.61
C ALA A 19 18.00 -7.63 3.64
N GLN A 20 17.74 -7.36 2.36
CA GLN A 20 17.89 -8.23 1.22
C GLN A 20 19.33 -8.72 0.99
N GLU A 21 20.34 -7.85 1.06
CA GLU A 21 21.75 -8.25 0.84
C GLU A 21 22.26 -9.15 1.97
N SER A 22 21.91 -8.85 3.23
CA SER A 22 22.33 -9.67 4.37
C SER A 22 21.66 -11.05 4.41
N PHE A 23 20.44 -11.14 3.88
CA PHE A 23 19.70 -12.39 3.76
C PHE A 23 20.34 -13.33 2.73
N LEU A 24 20.70 -12.80 1.56
CA LEU A 24 21.30 -13.58 0.46
C LEU A 24 22.65 -14.19 0.85
N GLU A 25 23.50 -13.46 1.59
CA GLU A 25 24.79 -13.99 2.05
C GLU A 25 24.64 -15.15 3.06
N LYS A 26 23.78 -15.00 4.08
CA LYS A 26 23.52 -16.05 5.08
C LYS A 26 22.90 -17.30 4.46
N LEU A 27 22.07 -17.09 3.45
CA LEU A 27 21.41 -18.16 2.73
C LEU A 27 22.36 -18.95 1.83
N SER A 28 23.31 -18.27 1.18
CA SER A 28 24.33 -18.93 0.36
C SER A 28 25.22 -19.88 1.17
N SER A 29 25.64 -19.46 2.36
CA SER A 29 26.50 -20.26 3.25
C SER A 29 25.76 -21.45 3.85
N THR A 30 24.51 -21.27 4.29
CA THR A 30 23.68 -22.36 4.83
C THR A 30 23.30 -23.40 3.78
N LEU A 31 23.06 -22.98 2.52
CA LEU A 31 22.81 -23.90 1.41
C LEU A 31 24.04 -24.74 1.07
N PHE A 32 25.24 -24.15 1.10
CA PHE A 32 26.50 -24.87 0.86
C PHE A 32 26.73 -25.96 1.91
N ASP A 33 26.56 -25.63 3.19
CA ASP A 33 26.70 -26.59 4.30
C ASP A 33 25.66 -27.72 4.25
N LEU A 34 24.42 -27.42 3.82
CA LEU A 34 23.37 -28.43 3.70
C LEU A 34 23.66 -29.40 2.53
N LEU A 35 24.18 -28.88 1.42
CA LEU A 35 24.58 -29.68 0.25
C LEU A 35 25.73 -30.63 0.58
N GLU A 36 26.73 -30.22 1.37
CA GLU A 36 27.80 -31.10 1.82
C GLU A 36 27.29 -32.23 2.73
N ARG A 37 26.32 -31.93 3.62
CA ARG A 37 25.72 -32.92 4.52
C ARG A 37 24.84 -33.95 3.81
N PHE A 38 24.25 -33.59 2.66
CA PHE A 38 23.43 -34.48 1.83
C PHE A 38 24.23 -35.45 0.94
N ASN A 39 25.57 -35.44 1.03
CA ASN A 39 26.48 -36.34 0.32
C ASN A 39 26.41 -37.81 0.84
N MET A 40 25.20 -38.38 0.91
CA MET A 40 24.97 -39.79 1.25
C MET A 40 24.97 -40.65 -0.02
N ASN A 41 25.81 -41.71 -0.01
CA ASN A 41 25.81 -42.94 -0.82
C ASN A 41 24.71 -43.13 -1.90
N LEU A 42 24.68 -42.29 -2.93
CA LEU A 42 23.77 -42.41 -4.07
C LEU A 42 24.57 -42.72 -5.35
N GLU A 43 24.14 -43.74 -6.11
CA GLU A 43 24.71 -44.09 -7.42
C GLU A 43 24.52 -42.95 -8.45
N GLY A 44 25.44 -42.85 -9.42
CA GLY A 44 25.68 -41.64 -10.22
C GLY A 44 24.44 -40.96 -10.82
N ASN A 45 23.53 -41.70 -11.46
CA ASN A 45 22.33 -41.12 -12.10
C ASN A 45 21.26 -40.69 -11.07
N THR A 46 21.08 -41.46 -9.99
CA THR A 46 20.16 -41.14 -8.90
C THR A 46 20.64 -39.90 -8.15
N ARG A 47 21.96 -39.78 -7.94
CA ARG A 47 22.59 -38.59 -7.37
C ARG A 47 22.27 -37.35 -8.20
N LEU A 48 22.46 -37.41 -9.52
CA LEU A 48 22.22 -36.27 -10.41
C LEU A 48 20.75 -35.82 -10.42
N LEU A 49 19.80 -36.77 -10.40
CA LEU A 49 18.38 -36.48 -10.28
C LEU A 49 18.02 -35.84 -8.93
N VAL A 50 18.49 -36.41 -7.81
CA VAL A 50 18.20 -35.88 -6.46
C VAL A 50 18.77 -34.47 -6.29
N PHE A 51 20.02 -34.24 -6.70
CA PHE A 51 20.62 -32.90 -6.66
C PHE A 51 19.90 -31.92 -7.59
N GLY A 52 19.51 -32.34 -8.80
CA GLY A 52 18.75 -31.52 -9.73
C GLY A 52 17.39 -31.11 -9.16
N THR A 53 16.65 -32.05 -8.57
CA THR A 53 15.36 -31.78 -7.93
C THR A 53 15.54 -30.89 -6.69
N PHE A 54 16.52 -31.15 -5.84
CA PHE A 54 16.79 -30.33 -4.67
C PHE A 54 17.18 -28.89 -5.06
N ALA A 55 18.07 -28.73 -6.05
CA ALA A 55 18.46 -27.42 -6.57
C ALA A 55 17.26 -26.66 -7.16
N LEU A 56 16.34 -27.35 -7.84
CA LEU A 56 15.10 -26.76 -8.35
C LEU A 56 14.21 -26.28 -7.21
N PHE A 57 14.00 -27.10 -6.17
CA PHE A 57 13.19 -26.71 -5.01
C PHE A 57 13.77 -25.53 -4.26
N VAL A 58 15.09 -25.53 -4.02
CA VAL A 58 15.79 -24.40 -3.42
C VAL A 58 15.59 -23.16 -4.28
N THR A 59 15.84 -23.24 -5.59
CA THR A 59 15.68 -22.11 -6.51
C THR A 59 14.25 -21.56 -6.49
N MET A 60 13.24 -22.44 -6.52
CA MET A 60 11.84 -22.03 -6.42
C MET A 60 11.54 -21.35 -5.09
N TRP A 61 12.02 -21.90 -3.97
CA TRP A 61 11.85 -21.30 -2.66
C TRP A 61 12.53 -19.93 -2.56
N LEU A 62 13.73 -19.78 -3.11
CA LEU A 62 14.44 -18.50 -3.18
C LEU A 62 13.65 -17.46 -3.97
N LEU A 63 13.09 -17.84 -5.11
CA LEU A 63 12.25 -16.97 -5.93
C LEU A 63 10.97 -16.58 -5.19
N THR A 64 10.31 -17.52 -4.52
CA THR A 64 9.14 -17.23 -3.68
C THR A 64 9.46 -16.22 -2.59
N VAL A 65 10.56 -16.39 -1.86
CA VAL A 65 10.97 -15.43 -0.83
C VAL A 65 11.29 -14.07 -1.46
N TYR A 66 12.03 -14.05 -2.56
CA TYR A 66 12.40 -12.82 -3.24
C TYR A 66 11.19 -12.03 -3.77
N TRP A 67 10.19 -12.71 -4.34
CA TRP A 67 8.96 -12.08 -4.83
C TRP A 67 7.95 -11.77 -3.72
N SER A 68 8.20 -12.23 -2.48
CA SER A 68 7.36 -11.92 -1.31
C SER A 68 7.68 -10.59 -0.66
N PHE A 69 8.71 -9.87 -1.13
CA PHE A 69 9.06 -8.55 -0.59
C PHE A 69 8.12 -7.47 -1.14
N GLU A 70 7.55 -6.70 -0.22
CA GLU A 70 6.79 -5.50 -0.52
C GLU A 70 7.74 -4.38 -1.01
N PRO A 71 7.36 -3.59 -2.02
CA PRO A 71 8.12 -2.40 -2.43
C PRO A 71 8.30 -1.39 -1.31
N ASP A 72 9.43 -0.67 -1.32
CA ASP A 72 9.68 0.45 -0.43
C ASP A 72 8.72 1.62 -0.71
N LEU A 73 8.60 2.55 0.25
CA LEU A 73 7.85 3.79 0.04
C LEU A 73 8.56 4.66 -1.01
N LEU A 74 7.78 5.38 -1.80
CA LEU A 74 8.32 6.30 -2.81
C LEU A 74 8.86 7.55 -2.12
N ASP A 75 10.01 8.04 -2.56
CA ASP A 75 10.38 9.44 -2.31
C ASP A 75 9.61 10.32 -3.29
N VAL A 76 8.38 10.67 -2.90
CA VAL A 76 7.45 11.42 -3.75
C VAL A 76 8.05 12.77 -4.20
N SER A 77 8.83 13.43 -3.34
CA SER A 77 9.45 14.70 -3.70
C SER A 77 10.51 14.51 -4.78
N ALA A 78 11.39 13.50 -4.60
CA ALA A 78 12.41 13.18 -5.58
C ALA A 78 11.82 12.72 -6.93
N GLU A 79 10.76 11.91 -6.91
CA GLU A 79 10.06 11.47 -8.14
C GLU A 79 9.46 12.64 -8.90
N VAL A 80 8.82 13.59 -8.19
CA VAL A 80 8.26 14.81 -8.79
C VAL A 80 9.35 15.68 -9.40
N GLU A 81 10.45 15.91 -8.68
CA GLU A 81 11.58 16.71 -9.18
C GLU A 81 12.25 16.05 -10.39
N ALA A 82 12.48 14.74 -10.34
CA ALA A 82 13.07 13.97 -11.42
C ALA A 82 12.19 14.03 -12.68
N ARG A 83 10.88 13.80 -12.54
CA ARG A 83 9.95 13.82 -13.66
C ARG A 83 9.79 15.21 -14.28
N ALA A 84 9.66 16.24 -13.45
CA ALA A 84 9.53 17.62 -13.92
C ALA A 84 10.78 18.06 -14.69
N THR A 85 11.97 17.64 -14.24
CA THR A 85 13.24 17.93 -14.91
C THR A 85 13.34 17.21 -16.25
N ASP A 86 13.07 15.89 -16.27
CA ASP A 86 13.15 15.06 -17.49
C ASP A 86 12.21 15.56 -18.60
N LYS A 87 10.94 15.84 -18.28
CA LYS A 87 9.96 16.35 -19.24
C LYS A 87 10.00 17.86 -19.44
N THR A 88 10.88 18.60 -18.75
CA THR A 88 10.92 20.08 -18.74
C THR A 88 9.53 20.69 -18.44
N GLN A 89 8.84 20.11 -17.46
CA GLN A 89 7.51 20.52 -17.04
C GLN A 89 7.56 21.39 -15.78
N LYS A 90 6.56 22.25 -15.60
CA LYS A 90 6.40 22.98 -14.35
C LYS A 90 5.63 22.10 -13.37
N ILE A 91 6.10 22.07 -12.13
CA ILE A 91 5.34 21.50 -11.02
C ILE A 91 4.19 22.45 -10.71
N VAL A 92 2.96 21.98 -10.93
CA VAL A 92 1.70 22.70 -10.73
C VAL A 92 0.80 21.90 -9.77
N PRO A 93 -0.23 22.50 -9.17
CA PRO A 93 -1.18 21.74 -8.36
C PRO A 93 -1.74 20.55 -9.16
N GLY A 94 -1.67 19.36 -8.57
CA GLY A 94 -2.10 18.10 -9.16
C GLY A 94 -1.00 17.28 -9.79
N TYR A 95 0.19 17.87 -9.97
CA TYR A 95 1.33 17.18 -10.56
C TYR A 95 1.79 16.02 -9.68
N ALA A 96 1.97 16.27 -8.37
CA ALA A 96 2.46 15.26 -7.44
C ALA A 96 1.45 14.11 -7.25
N SER A 97 0.17 14.43 -7.14
CA SER A 97 -0.93 13.49 -6.93
C SER A 97 -1.10 12.57 -8.12
N THR A 98 -1.11 13.14 -9.33
CA THR A 98 -1.26 12.38 -10.56
C THR A 98 -0.04 11.50 -10.81
N LEU A 99 1.17 12.06 -10.68
CA LEU A 99 2.42 11.30 -10.83
C LEU A 99 2.51 10.17 -9.82
N THR A 100 2.18 10.43 -8.55
CA THR A 100 2.19 9.39 -7.52
C THR A 100 1.19 8.28 -7.81
N LEU A 101 -0.01 8.59 -8.30
CA LEU A 101 -0.98 7.57 -8.70
C LEU A 101 -0.44 6.71 -9.87
N ILE A 102 0.24 7.33 -10.84
CA ILE A 102 0.93 6.62 -11.92
C ILE A 102 1.99 5.69 -11.33
N ARG A 103 2.89 6.21 -10.48
CA ARG A 103 3.98 5.42 -9.87
C ARG A 103 3.48 4.27 -9.01
N ILE A 104 2.41 4.46 -8.25
CA ILE A 104 1.75 3.39 -7.49
C ILE A 104 1.25 2.31 -8.44
N SER A 105 0.62 2.70 -9.55
CA SER A 105 0.08 1.77 -10.56
C SER A 105 1.20 1.02 -11.29
N GLU A 106 2.29 1.69 -11.65
CA GLU A 106 3.47 1.08 -12.26
C GLU A 106 4.16 0.13 -11.28
N THR A 107 4.37 0.56 -10.03
CA THR A 107 5.00 -0.28 -8.99
C THR A 107 4.17 -1.52 -8.70
N LEU A 108 2.84 -1.41 -8.70
CA LEU A 108 1.93 -2.56 -8.55
C LEU A 108 2.16 -3.62 -9.65
N LEU A 109 2.44 -3.19 -10.88
CA LEU A 109 2.62 -4.06 -12.04
C LEU A 109 4.06 -4.56 -12.20
N ASP A 110 5.03 -3.71 -11.90
CA ASP A 110 6.44 -3.89 -12.29
C ASP A 110 7.33 -4.31 -11.10
N LYS A 111 6.76 -4.50 -9.91
CA LYS A 111 7.47 -5.06 -8.74
C LYS A 111 8.08 -6.44 -9.03
N PRO A 112 9.07 -6.90 -8.23
CA PRO A 112 9.64 -8.23 -8.40
C PRO A 112 8.57 -9.33 -8.45
N GLY A 113 8.60 -10.13 -9.53
CA GLY A 113 7.61 -11.17 -9.78
C GLY A 113 6.39 -10.72 -10.60
N GLY A 114 6.29 -9.43 -10.96
CA GLY A 114 5.18 -8.87 -11.72
C GLY A 114 3.91 -8.72 -10.89
N TYR A 115 2.76 -8.64 -11.54
CA TYR A 115 1.46 -8.66 -10.89
C TYR A 115 1.00 -10.11 -10.67
N ILE A 116 0.92 -10.55 -9.43
CA ILE A 116 0.81 -11.97 -9.06
C ILE A 116 -0.64 -12.42 -8.91
N SER A 117 -1.57 -11.50 -8.60
CA SER A 117 -2.98 -11.83 -8.31
C SER A 117 -3.70 -12.60 -9.42
N ASN A 118 -3.30 -12.44 -10.69
CA ASN A 118 -3.91 -13.13 -11.83
C ASN A 118 -3.06 -14.32 -12.35
N ASP A 119 -1.93 -14.64 -11.71
CA ASP A 119 -1.05 -15.73 -12.12
C ASP A 119 -1.60 -17.11 -11.72
N LYS A 120 -1.52 -18.07 -12.64
CA LYS A 120 -2.10 -19.42 -12.48
C LYS A 120 -1.06 -20.54 -12.47
N LEU A 121 0.22 -20.21 -12.54
CA LEU A 121 1.32 -21.17 -12.61
C LEU A 121 2.13 -21.20 -11.30
N PRO A 122 2.76 -22.34 -10.94
CA PRO A 122 3.75 -22.38 -9.86
C PRO A 122 5.02 -21.57 -10.19
N PRO A 123 5.68 -20.93 -9.21
CA PRO A 123 5.41 -20.98 -7.77
C PRO A 123 4.37 -19.96 -7.25
N TRP A 124 3.86 -19.06 -8.11
CA TRP A 124 2.97 -17.96 -7.74
C TRP A 124 1.69 -18.39 -7.02
N VAL A 125 1.12 -19.53 -7.39
CA VAL A 125 -0.09 -20.08 -6.72
C VAL A 125 0.09 -20.43 -5.24
N PHE A 126 1.34 -20.48 -4.75
CA PHE A 126 1.66 -20.72 -3.34
C PHE A 126 1.93 -19.43 -2.56
N MET A 127 1.78 -18.27 -3.20
CA MET A 127 2.01 -16.95 -2.61
C MET A 127 0.66 -16.29 -2.34
N ASP A 128 0.21 -16.29 -1.09
CA ASP A 128 -1.04 -15.70 -0.63
C ASP A 128 -0.88 -14.23 -0.18
N ASN A 129 0.23 -13.92 0.48
CA ASN A 129 0.49 -12.61 1.06
C ASN A 129 0.51 -11.46 0.05
N ILE A 130 1.31 -11.58 -1.01
CA ILE A 130 1.48 -10.50 -2.00
C ILE A 130 0.20 -10.21 -2.80
N PRO A 131 -0.58 -11.19 -3.27
CA PRO A 131 -1.88 -10.89 -3.88
C PRO A 131 -2.83 -10.08 -2.99
N ASN A 132 -2.85 -10.35 -1.67
CA ASN A 132 -3.64 -9.54 -0.74
C ASN A 132 -3.10 -8.11 -0.61
N TRP A 133 -1.77 -7.95 -0.55
CA TRP A 133 -1.12 -6.63 -0.61
C TRP A 133 -1.49 -5.87 -1.90
N GLU A 134 -1.39 -6.52 -3.06
CA GLU A 134 -1.75 -5.97 -4.36
C GLU A 134 -3.21 -5.50 -4.39
N PHE A 135 -4.11 -6.30 -3.82
CA PHE A 135 -5.53 -5.95 -3.72
C PHE A 135 -5.76 -4.71 -2.83
N GLY A 136 -5.01 -4.58 -1.74
CA GLY A 136 -5.01 -3.39 -0.89
C GLY A 136 -4.58 -2.12 -1.64
N VAL A 137 -3.48 -2.22 -2.38
CA VAL A 137 -2.97 -1.12 -3.24
C VAL A 137 -3.98 -0.75 -4.32
N LEU A 138 -4.49 -1.74 -5.04
CA LEU A 138 -5.45 -1.56 -6.14
C LEU A 138 -6.74 -0.86 -5.68
N LYS A 139 -7.23 -1.14 -4.47
CA LYS A 139 -8.38 -0.42 -3.90
C LYS A 139 -8.09 1.07 -3.73
N GLN A 140 -6.90 1.45 -3.28
CA GLN A 140 -6.53 2.87 -3.17
C GLN A 140 -6.37 3.53 -4.53
N VAL A 141 -5.80 2.83 -5.51
CA VAL A 141 -5.72 3.30 -6.91
C VAL A 141 -7.11 3.58 -7.46
N ARG A 142 -8.05 2.64 -7.31
CA ARG A 142 -9.46 2.80 -7.74
C ARG A 142 -10.14 3.97 -7.04
N ASP A 143 -10.04 4.04 -5.72
CA ASP A 143 -10.70 5.07 -4.92
C ASP A 143 -10.15 6.48 -5.25
N PHE A 144 -8.84 6.61 -5.47
CA PHE A 144 -8.22 7.89 -5.81
C PHE A 144 -8.44 8.29 -7.27
N ALA A 145 -8.33 7.35 -8.24
CA ALA A 145 -8.65 7.61 -9.64
C ALA A 145 -10.10 8.09 -9.80
N LYS A 146 -11.02 7.48 -9.04
CA LYS A 146 -12.42 7.91 -8.98
C LYS A 146 -12.57 9.32 -8.39
N ALA A 147 -11.92 9.62 -7.27
CA ALA A 147 -11.95 10.96 -6.70
C ALA A 147 -11.36 12.02 -7.66
N MET A 148 -10.31 11.66 -8.42
CA MET A 148 -9.75 12.52 -9.46
C MET A 148 -10.77 12.80 -10.56
N ARG A 149 -11.43 11.76 -11.08
CA ARG A 149 -12.45 11.87 -12.14
C ARG A 149 -13.68 12.67 -11.69
N GLU A 150 -14.23 12.34 -10.52
CA GLU A 150 -15.54 12.85 -10.08
C GLU A 150 -15.48 14.22 -9.41
N ASP A 151 -14.37 14.57 -8.74
CA ASP A 151 -14.28 15.78 -7.93
C ASP A 151 -13.03 16.64 -8.19
N ILE A 152 -11.83 16.05 -8.13
CA ILE A 152 -10.60 16.86 -8.06
C ILE A 152 -10.30 17.56 -9.40
N ALA A 153 -10.57 16.90 -10.53
CA ALA A 153 -10.34 17.49 -11.85
C ALA A 153 -11.46 18.43 -12.32
N ARG A 154 -12.48 18.68 -11.48
CA ARG A 154 -13.68 19.47 -11.82
C ARG A 154 -13.86 20.67 -10.91
N ALA A 155 -14.27 21.81 -11.47
CA ALA A 155 -14.53 23.00 -10.66
C ALA A 155 -15.86 22.84 -9.90
N GLN A 156 -16.83 22.18 -10.51
CA GLN A 156 -18.14 21.88 -9.94
C GLN A 156 -18.54 20.43 -10.25
N THR A 157 -19.34 19.84 -9.36
CA THR A 157 -19.83 18.45 -9.48
C THR A 157 -20.72 18.18 -10.70
N LEU A 158 -21.08 19.21 -11.48
CA LEU A 158 -21.86 19.09 -12.72
C LEU A 158 -21.04 19.36 -14.00
N ASP A 159 -19.76 19.74 -13.88
CA ASP A 159 -18.90 20.05 -15.04
C ASP A 159 -18.57 18.78 -15.84
N GLU A 160 -18.17 18.91 -17.11
CA GLU A 160 -17.77 17.73 -17.88
C GLU A 160 -16.54 17.05 -17.26
N GLU A 161 -16.53 15.72 -17.24
CA GLU A 161 -15.39 14.95 -16.74
C GLU A 161 -14.24 14.95 -17.76
N HIS A 162 -12.99 15.00 -17.27
CA HIS A 162 -11.84 15.02 -18.19
C HIS A 162 -11.75 13.70 -18.99
N PRO A 163 -11.65 13.74 -20.34
CA PRO A 163 -11.71 12.55 -21.18
C PRO A 163 -10.70 11.45 -20.82
N ASP A 164 -9.50 11.81 -20.38
CA ASP A 164 -8.49 10.82 -20.01
C ASP A 164 -8.77 10.17 -18.66
N LEU A 165 -9.34 10.89 -17.69
CA LEU A 165 -9.76 10.30 -16.41
C LEU A 165 -10.97 9.39 -16.59
N VAL A 166 -11.89 9.74 -17.49
CA VAL A 166 -13.02 8.89 -17.91
C VAL A 166 -12.54 7.56 -18.50
N LYS A 167 -11.41 7.57 -19.22
CA LYS A 167 -10.80 6.35 -19.75
C LYS A 167 -9.96 5.61 -18.71
N ALA A 168 -9.28 6.32 -17.82
CA ALA A 168 -8.37 5.72 -16.84
C ALA A 168 -9.11 4.94 -15.75
N GLU A 169 -10.09 5.55 -15.08
CA GLU A 169 -10.71 4.99 -13.89
C GLU A 169 -11.38 3.61 -14.11
N PRO A 170 -12.16 3.39 -15.19
CA PRO A 170 -12.76 2.08 -15.45
C PRO A 170 -11.73 0.96 -15.65
N ARG A 171 -10.53 1.28 -16.16
CA ARG A 171 -9.48 0.28 -16.42
C ARG A 171 -8.97 -0.33 -15.11
N PHE A 172 -8.82 0.48 -14.07
CA PHE A 172 -8.44 -0.01 -12.75
C PHE A 172 -9.53 -0.88 -12.11
N ASN A 173 -10.79 -0.78 -12.55
CA ASN A 173 -11.91 -1.58 -12.04
C ASN A 173 -12.08 -2.94 -12.72
N VAL A 174 -11.25 -3.29 -13.69
CA VAL A 174 -11.18 -4.66 -14.22
C VAL A 174 -10.81 -5.62 -13.10
N ASP A 175 -11.39 -6.82 -13.12
CA ASP A 175 -11.18 -7.83 -12.07
C ASP A 175 -9.69 -8.12 -11.87
N SER A 176 -9.27 -8.10 -10.60
CA SER A 176 -7.91 -8.32 -10.11
C SER A 176 -7.37 -9.69 -10.54
N ASN A 177 -8.26 -10.69 -10.66
CA ASN A 177 -7.92 -12.06 -10.99
C ASN A 177 -8.02 -12.36 -12.50
N SER A 178 -8.31 -11.34 -13.31
CA SER A 178 -8.53 -11.52 -14.75
C SER A 178 -7.21 -11.78 -15.47
N TRP A 179 -6.93 -13.06 -15.74
CA TRP A 179 -5.76 -13.51 -16.50
C TRP A 179 -5.93 -13.35 -18.03
N MET A 180 -7.16 -13.37 -18.55
CA MET A 180 -7.44 -13.34 -19.99
C MET A 180 -8.44 -12.26 -20.37
N MET A 181 -8.29 -11.72 -21.60
CA MET A 181 -8.94 -10.55 -22.17
C MET A 181 -10.32 -10.16 -21.59
N PRO A 182 -10.45 -8.97 -20.96
CA PRO A 182 -9.37 -8.01 -20.67
C PRO A 182 -8.50 -8.48 -19.49
N SER A 183 -7.17 -8.55 -19.71
CA SER A 183 -6.20 -8.90 -18.64
C SER A 183 -6.06 -7.76 -17.65
N ALA A 184 -6.02 -8.04 -16.35
CA ALA A 184 -5.84 -7.04 -15.29
C ALA A 184 -4.63 -6.13 -15.57
N GLU A 185 -3.45 -6.70 -15.76
CA GLU A 185 -2.20 -5.97 -16.02
C GLU A 185 -2.29 -5.03 -17.23
N GLY A 186 -2.73 -5.57 -18.36
CA GLY A 186 -2.84 -4.79 -19.61
C GLY A 186 -3.84 -3.64 -19.50
N GLU A 187 -4.89 -3.79 -18.70
CA GLU A 187 -5.86 -2.72 -18.46
C GLU A 187 -5.30 -1.69 -17.48
N TYR A 188 -4.69 -2.12 -16.37
CA TYR A 188 -4.10 -1.21 -15.40
C TYR A 188 -2.97 -0.38 -16.01
N ARG A 189 -2.18 -0.96 -16.92
CA ARG A 189 -1.16 -0.24 -17.69
C ARG A 189 -1.77 0.86 -18.58
N LYS A 190 -2.85 0.55 -19.31
CA LYS A 190 -3.61 1.57 -20.07
C LYS A 190 -4.22 2.65 -19.16
N GLY A 191 -4.66 2.26 -17.96
CA GLY A 191 -5.11 3.20 -16.94
C GLY A 191 -4.02 4.21 -16.59
N ALA A 192 -2.80 3.72 -16.32
CA ALA A 192 -1.63 4.55 -16.05
C ALA A 192 -1.22 5.43 -17.25
N GLU A 193 -1.28 4.91 -18.48
CA GLU A 193 -1.04 5.68 -19.70
C GLU A 193 -2.01 6.85 -19.86
N HIS A 194 -3.30 6.66 -19.55
CA HIS A 194 -4.26 7.76 -19.56
C HIS A 194 -4.04 8.78 -18.44
N LEU A 195 -3.52 8.35 -17.28
CA LEU A 195 -3.10 9.28 -16.23
C LEU A 195 -1.87 10.10 -16.66
N GLU A 196 -0.92 9.50 -17.39
CA GLU A 196 0.21 10.21 -18.01
C GLU A 196 -0.29 11.28 -19.00
N ASP A 197 -1.22 10.92 -19.89
CA ASP A 197 -1.85 11.85 -20.82
C ASP A 197 -2.54 13.02 -20.10
N TYR A 198 -3.18 12.77 -18.95
CA TYR A 198 -3.78 13.81 -18.12
C TYR A 198 -2.72 14.68 -17.45
N LEU A 199 -1.67 14.10 -16.86
CA LEU A 199 -0.56 14.81 -16.23
C LEU A 199 0.13 15.76 -17.21
N ASP A 200 0.43 15.28 -18.41
CA ASP A 200 1.09 16.08 -19.44
C ASP A 200 0.25 17.30 -19.87
N LYS A 201 -1.09 17.18 -19.84
CA LYS A 201 -2.00 18.31 -20.11
C LYS A 201 -2.09 19.26 -18.92
N VAL A 202 -2.22 18.76 -17.69
CA VAL A 202 -2.25 19.59 -16.48
C VAL A 202 -0.97 20.42 -16.35
N ALA A 203 0.18 19.83 -16.65
CA ALA A 203 1.48 20.50 -16.59
C ALA A 203 1.74 21.48 -17.75
N ASN A 204 0.90 21.47 -18.80
CA ASN A 204 1.09 22.31 -19.98
C ASN A 204 0.41 23.68 -19.80
N PRO A 205 1.16 24.78 -19.66
CA PRO A 205 0.58 26.11 -19.43
C PRO A 205 -0.22 26.66 -20.62
N LYS A 206 -0.13 26.03 -21.80
CA LYS A 206 -0.89 26.39 -23.00
C LYS A 206 -2.18 25.60 -23.14
N ASP A 207 -2.35 24.55 -22.36
CA ASP A 207 -3.54 23.70 -22.39
C ASP A 207 -4.42 24.01 -21.18
N SER A 208 -5.63 24.52 -21.43
CA SER A 208 -6.61 24.77 -20.38
C SER A 208 -7.65 23.66 -20.26
N SER A 209 -7.57 22.59 -21.08
CA SER A 209 -8.57 21.52 -21.08
C SER A 209 -8.47 20.62 -19.86
N ALA A 210 -7.29 20.50 -19.26
CA ALA A 210 -7.05 19.73 -18.04
C ALA A 210 -6.81 20.67 -16.87
N GLN A 211 -7.51 20.43 -15.76
CA GLN A 211 -7.37 21.20 -14.53
C GLN A 211 -7.33 20.26 -13.32
N PHE A 212 -6.71 20.73 -12.25
CA PHE A 212 -6.71 20.09 -10.95
C PHE A 212 -7.03 21.15 -9.90
N TYR A 213 -8.12 20.94 -9.16
CA TYR A 213 -8.62 21.90 -8.18
C TYR A 213 -8.24 21.43 -6.78
N ALA A 214 -7.11 21.95 -6.28
CA ALA A 214 -6.65 21.75 -4.92
C ALA A 214 -7.55 22.50 -3.92
N ARG A 215 -8.73 21.95 -3.62
CA ARG A 215 -9.73 22.52 -2.71
C ARG A 215 -10.02 21.62 -1.52
N ALA A 216 -10.35 22.22 -0.38
CA ALA A 216 -10.63 21.51 0.85
C ALA A 216 -11.81 20.53 0.73
N ASP A 217 -12.89 20.89 0.03
CA ASP A 217 -14.06 20.03 -0.19
C ASP A 217 -13.73 18.79 -1.03
N ASN A 218 -13.00 18.95 -2.14
CA ASN A 218 -12.52 17.86 -2.98
C ASN A 218 -11.67 16.87 -2.15
N LEU A 219 -10.72 17.40 -1.36
CA LEU A 219 -9.87 16.59 -0.51
C LEU A 219 -10.66 15.82 0.55
N ARG A 220 -11.65 16.47 1.16
CA ARG A 220 -12.53 15.86 2.18
C ARG A 220 -13.37 14.70 1.63
N HIS A 221 -13.78 14.77 0.36
CA HIS A 221 -14.53 13.69 -0.26
C HIS A 221 -13.69 12.41 -0.37
N TRP A 222 -12.48 12.50 -0.93
CA TRP A 222 -11.55 11.36 -0.97
C TRP A 222 -11.19 10.86 0.44
N MET A 223 -10.89 11.76 1.38
CA MET A 223 -10.58 11.38 2.77
C MET A 223 -11.72 10.62 3.45
N THR A 224 -12.98 10.86 3.06
CA THR A 224 -14.12 10.11 3.58
C THR A 224 -14.06 8.64 3.13
N THR A 225 -13.70 8.40 1.87
CA THR A 225 -13.50 7.04 1.36
C THR A 225 -12.32 6.37 2.04
N ALA A 226 -11.16 7.04 2.11
CA ALA A 226 -9.96 6.52 2.79
C ALA A 226 -10.24 6.17 4.27
N THR A 227 -10.93 7.05 5.00
CA THR A 227 -11.33 6.82 6.40
C THR A 227 -12.19 5.57 6.55
N ARG A 228 -13.18 5.37 5.65
CA ARG A 228 -14.05 4.18 5.67
C ARG A 228 -13.27 2.90 5.40
N ARG A 229 -12.30 2.93 4.47
CA ARG A 229 -11.41 1.78 4.18
C ARG A 229 -10.59 1.40 5.40
N LEU A 230 -9.89 2.37 6.00
CA LEU A 230 -9.08 2.13 7.21
C LEU A 230 -9.93 1.64 8.38
N GLY A 231 -11.11 2.24 8.61
CA GLY A 231 -12.01 1.80 9.67
C GLY A 231 -12.51 0.36 9.47
N SER A 232 -12.81 -0.03 8.23
CA SER A 232 -13.18 -1.41 7.90
C SER A 232 -12.01 -2.39 8.15
N LEU A 233 -10.80 -2.03 7.72
CA LEU A 233 -9.59 -2.84 7.94
C LEU A 233 -9.27 -3.00 9.42
N SER A 234 -9.31 -1.93 10.22
CA SER A 234 -9.11 -2.02 11.68
C SER A 234 -10.16 -2.93 12.33
N LYS A 235 -11.43 -2.83 11.94
CA LYS A 235 -12.49 -3.71 12.45
C LYS A 235 -12.21 -5.19 12.13
N ARG A 236 -11.76 -5.49 10.91
CA ARG A 236 -11.40 -6.83 10.43
C ARG A 236 -10.15 -7.37 11.13
N LEU A 237 -9.10 -6.57 11.27
CA LEU A 237 -7.88 -6.93 11.98
C LEU A 237 -8.14 -7.24 13.45
N ASN A 238 -8.93 -6.43 14.15
CA ASN A 238 -9.30 -6.75 15.53
C ASN A 238 -10.18 -8.02 15.63
N ALA A 239 -11.03 -8.30 14.63
CA ALA A 239 -11.83 -9.53 14.60
C ALA A 239 -10.94 -10.77 14.35
N SER A 240 -9.82 -10.62 13.65
CA SER A 240 -8.85 -11.69 13.41
C SER A 240 -8.18 -12.23 14.68
N VAL A 241 -8.30 -11.50 15.79
CA VAL A 241 -7.79 -11.88 17.11
C VAL A 241 -8.84 -12.64 17.94
N GLY A 242 -10.10 -12.69 17.49
CA GLY A 242 -11.19 -13.42 18.19
C GLY A 242 -11.89 -12.62 19.28
N GLU A 243 -11.98 -11.29 19.12
CA GLU A 243 -12.66 -10.41 20.08
C GLU A 243 -14.19 -10.63 20.06
N VAL A 244 -14.78 -10.94 21.23
CA VAL A 244 -16.24 -10.98 21.40
C VAL A 244 -16.75 -9.54 21.42
N ARG A 245 -17.58 -9.17 20.43
CA ARG A 245 -18.14 -7.82 20.33
C ARG A 245 -19.63 -7.82 20.62
N PHE A 246 -20.10 -6.72 21.20
CA PHE A 246 -21.52 -6.43 21.22
C PHE A 246 -21.92 -5.83 19.87
N ASN A 247 -23.06 -6.26 19.34
CA ASN A 247 -23.61 -5.68 18.12
C ASN A 247 -24.12 -4.26 18.42
N THR A 248 -23.42 -3.27 17.89
CA THR A 248 -23.77 -1.85 18.00
C THR A 248 -24.18 -1.26 16.66
N ASN A 249 -24.57 -2.07 15.67
CA ASN A 249 -24.87 -1.61 14.31
C ASN A 249 -25.99 -0.56 14.25
N LEU A 250 -26.94 -0.60 15.19
CA LEU A 250 -28.03 0.38 15.34
C LEU A 250 -27.86 1.30 16.56
N ALA A 251 -26.70 1.27 17.24
CA ALA A 251 -26.49 2.05 18.45
C ALA A 251 -26.54 3.55 18.12
N GLY A 252 -27.43 4.28 18.82
CA GLY A 252 -27.61 5.72 18.64
C GLY A 252 -28.43 6.15 17.41
N ALA A 253 -28.97 5.20 16.64
CA ALA A 253 -29.78 5.49 15.46
C ALA A 253 -31.28 5.34 15.76
N GLU A 254 -31.93 6.42 16.19
CA GLU A 254 -33.37 6.45 16.46
C GLU A 254 -34.16 6.09 15.19
N GLY A 255 -35.05 5.10 15.30
CA GLY A 255 -35.89 4.63 14.19
C GLY A 255 -35.18 3.75 13.15
N ALA A 256 -33.91 3.40 13.34
CA ALA A 256 -33.19 2.54 12.40
C ALA A 256 -33.67 1.08 12.49
N GLN A 257 -33.84 0.44 11.33
CA GLN A 257 -34.26 -0.95 11.20
C GLN A 257 -33.21 -1.74 10.43
N GLN A 258 -33.03 -3.00 10.79
CA GLN A 258 -32.19 -3.94 10.07
C GLN A 258 -33.06 -4.97 9.33
N SER A 259 -32.67 -5.32 8.10
CA SER A 259 -33.40 -6.28 7.25
C SER A 259 -33.46 -7.70 7.83
N THR A 260 -32.52 -8.04 8.71
CA THR A 260 -32.41 -9.34 9.38
C THR A 260 -32.10 -9.15 10.86
N SER A 261 -32.56 -10.07 11.69
CA SER A 261 -32.20 -10.12 13.11
C SER A 261 -30.76 -10.62 13.27
N GLU A 262 -29.89 -9.81 13.86
CA GLU A 262 -28.54 -10.23 14.26
C GLU A 262 -28.45 -10.52 15.76
N SER A 263 -27.48 -11.37 16.14
CA SER A 263 -27.17 -11.62 17.55
C SER A 263 -26.67 -10.35 18.25
N ARG A 264 -27.02 -10.19 19.54
CA ARG A 264 -26.51 -9.11 20.41
C ARG A 264 -25.02 -9.22 20.72
N GLN A 265 -24.49 -10.44 20.66
CA GLN A 265 -23.05 -10.72 20.76
C GLN A 265 -22.60 -11.39 19.47
N ILE A 266 -21.59 -10.79 18.83
CA ILE A 266 -20.94 -11.30 17.62
C ILE A 266 -19.55 -11.77 18.07
N GLU A 267 -19.37 -13.08 18.14
CA GLU A 267 -18.05 -13.69 18.18
C GLU A 267 -17.64 -13.97 16.74
N THR A 268 -16.78 -13.13 16.19
CA THR A 268 -16.21 -13.32 14.85
C THR A 268 -14.73 -13.55 15.04
N LYS A 269 -14.30 -14.80 14.89
CA LYS A 269 -12.90 -15.19 14.81
C LYS A 269 -12.61 -15.60 13.37
N THR A 270 -11.78 -14.82 12.69
CA THR A 270 -11.28 -15.13 11.35
C THR A 270 -10.51 -16.46 11.40
N SER A 271 -10.59 -17.26 10.33
CA SER A 271 -9.78 -18.47 10.20
C SER A 271 -8.30 -18.12 10.31
N TRP A 272 -7.47 -18.98 10.90
CA TRP A 272 -6.02 -18.74 11.01
C TRP A 272 -5.36 -18.51 9.64
N TRP A 273 -5.91 -19.11 8.58
CA TRP A 273 -5.47 -19.00 7.20
C TRP A 273 -5.92 -17.73 6.46
N GLU A 274 -6.70 -16.88 7.13
CA GLU A 274 -7.22 -15.61 6.56
C GLU A 274 -6.70 -14.39 7.38
N ILE A 275 -5.88 -14.64 8.40
CA ILE A 275 -5.33 -13.59 9.29
C ILE A 275 -4.31 -12.75 8.53
N ASP A 276 -3.38 -13.44 7.87
CA ASP A 276 -2.37 -12.89 6.99
C ASP A 276 -2.99 -12.18 5.79
N ASP A 277 -4.04 -12.73 5.17
CA ASP A 277 -4.77 -12.06 4.08
C ASP A 277 -5.19 -10.63 4.46
N ILE A 278 -5.87 -10.48 5.60
CA ILE A 278 -6.32 -9.16 6.09
C ILE A 278 -5.12 -8.28 6.44
N PHE A 279 -4.08 -8.87 7.01
CA PHE A 279 -2.86 -8.15 7.40
C PHE A 279 -2.14 -7.56 6.19
N TYR A 280 -1.93 -8.34 5.13
CA TYR A 280 -1.26 -7.88 3.91
C TYR A 280 -2.15 -6.94 3.08
N GLU A 281 -3.47 -7.16 3.03
CA GLU A 281 -4.39 -6.17 2.45
C GLU A 281 -4.30 -4.82 3.16
N ALA A 282 -4.17 -4.85 4.49
CA ALA A 282 -3.98 -3.65 5.28
C ALA A 282 -2.61 -2.99 5.04
N ARG A 283 -1.54 -3.78 4.88
CA ARG A 283 -0.22 -3.25 4.53
C ARG A 283 -0.21 -2.58 3.16
N GLY A 284 -0.77 -3.21 2.13
CA GLY A 284 -0.85 -2.64 0.79
C GLY A 284 -1.74 -1.40 0.73
N THR A 285 -2.86 -1.42 1.46
CA THR A 285 -3.72 -0.23 1.61
C THR A 285 -2.96 0.93 2.23
N SER A 286 -2.25 0.70 3.34
CA SER A 286 -1.46 1.73 4.00
C SER A 286 -0.31 2.22 3.13
N TRP A 287 0.41 1.32 2.45
CA TRP A 287 1.51 1.68 1.55
C TRP A 287 1.07 2.65 0.46
N ALA A 288 -0.01 2.33 -0.27
CA ALA A 288 -0.54 3.22 -1.30
C ALA A 288 -1.05 4.54 -0.72
N LEU A 289 -1.73 4.50 0.43
CA LEU A 289 -2.26 5.70 1.06
C LEU A 289 -1.16 6.62 1.60
N ILE A 290 -0.05 6.11 2.13
CA ILE A 290 1.11 6.91 2.56
C ILE A 290 1.65 7.73 1.38
N ASN A 291 1.94 7.05 0.26
CA ASN A 291 2.43 7.68 -0.96
C ASN A 291 1.46 8.77 -1.44
N LEU A 292 0.16 8.47 -1.50
CA LEU A 292 -0.86 9.46 -1.87
C LEU A 292 -0.91 10.64 -0.89
N LEU A 293 -0.81 10.42 0.42
CA LEU A 293 -0.83 11.50 1.41
C LEU A 293 0.41 12.40 1.32
N TYR A 294 1.59 11.86 0.97
CA TYR A 294 2.76 12.68 0.64
C TYR A 294 2.53 13.54 -0.61
N ALA A 295 1.88 12.99 -1.63
CA ALA A 295 1.52 13.75 -2.82
C ALA A 295 0.52 14.88 -2.51
N ILE A 296 -0.43 14.61 -1.62
CA ILE A 296 -1.39 15.60 -1.11
C ILE A 296 -0.68 16.69 -0.28
N GLU A 297 0.34 16.34 0.52
CA GLU A 297 1.15 17.33 1.24
C GLU A 297 1.74 18.39 0.28
N ILE A 298 2.14 17.97 -0.92
CA ILE A 298 2.67 18.86 -1.96
C ILE A 298 1.55 19.65 -2.64
N ASP A 299 0.58 18.98 -3.25
CA ASP A 299 -0.41 19.63 -4.11
C ASP A 299 -1.46 20.46 -3.34
N PHE A 300 -1.77 20.07 -2.10
CA PHE A 300 -2.72 20.78 -1.24
C PHE A 300 -2.02 21.63 -0.17
N LYS A 301 -0.72 21.89 -0.30
CA LYS A 301 0.07 22.61 0.71
C LYS A 301 -0.60 23.90 1.18
N GLU A 302 -1.03 24.76 0.26
CA GLU A 302 -1.67 26.04 0.59
C GLU A 302 -2.98 25.83 1.37
N VAL A 303 -3.82 24.87 0.96
CA VAL A 303 -5.06 24.52 1.66
C VAL A 303 -4.77 23.99 3.06
N LEU A 304 -3.76 23.12 3.19
CA LEU A 304 -3.38 22.52 4.46
C LEU A 304 -2.77 23.56 5.42
N GLU A 305 -2.00 24.52 4.91
CA GLU A 305 -1.43 25.61 5.71
C GLU A 305 -2.52 26.60 6.15
N ASP A 306 -3.40 27.01 5.24
CA ASP A 306 -4.55 27.90 5.55
C ASP A 306 -5.41 27.32 6.67
N LYS A 307 -5.72 26.02 6.59
CA LYS A 307 -6.53 25.32 7.58
C LYS A 307 -5.75 24.89 8.83
N LYS A 308 -4.44 25.15 8.91
CA LYS A 308 -3.54 24.67 9.99
C LYS A 308 -3.58 23.16 10.18
N ALA A 309 -3.71 22.45 9.06
CA ALA A 309 -3.95 21.03 8.95
C ALA A 309 -2.66 20.21 8.72
N MET A 310 -1.57 20.88 8.35
CA MET A 310 -0.30 20.26 7.96
C MET A 310 0.26 19.30 9.04
N ALA A 311 0.26 19.73 10.31
CA ALA A 311 0.75 18.88 11.41
C ALA A 311 -0.10 17.62 11.60
N SER A 312 -1.42 17.74 11.44
CA SER A 312 -2.35 16.60 11.52
C SER A 312 -2.11 15.60 10.38
N LEU A 313 -1.90 16.09 9.14
CA LEU A 313 -1.55 15.24 8.00
C LEU A 313 -0.26 14.44 8.26
N LYS A 314 0.80 15.10 8.74
CA LYS A 314 2.07 14.44 9.06
C LYS A 314 1.95 13.39 10.15
N GLN A 315 1.13 13.65 11.17
CA GLN A 315 0.87 12.65 12.20
C GLN A 315 0.15 11.42 11.64
N ILE A 316 -0.82 11.61 10.74
CA ILE A 316 -1.53 10.50 10.09
C ILE A 316 -0.56 9.67 9.25
N ILE A 317 0.28 10.32 8.45
CA ILE A 317 1.33 9.65 7.67
C ILE A 317 2.21 8.82 8.60
N ARG A 318 2.69 9.39 9.70
CA ARG A 318 3.55 8.67 10.67
C ARG A 318 2.89 7.43 11.28
N GLU A 319 1.60 7.50 11.60
CA GLU A 319 0.85 6.33 12.10
C GLU A 319 0.73 5.25 11.03
N LEU A 320 0.56 5.63 9.76
CA LEU A 320 0.53 4.68 8.65
C LEU A 320 1.92 4.11 8.36
N GLU A 321 3.01 4.90 8.41
CA GLU A 321 4.37 4.40 8.20
C GLU A 321 4.75 3.30 9.20
N ALA A 322 4.27 3.39 10.44
CA ALA A 322 4.48 2.34 11.43
C ALA A 322 3.92 0.98 10.99
N THR A 323 2.91 0.95 10.11
CA THR A 323 2.36 -0.27 9.50
C THR A 323 3.31 -0.95 8.50
N GLN A 324 4.36 -0.24 8.06
CA GLN A 324 5.34 -0.73 7.10
C GLN A 324 6.62 -1.27 7.77
N SER A 325 6.63 -1.33 9.10
CA SER A 325 7.77 -1.83 9.88
C SER A 325 8.09 -3.28 9.50
N THR A 326 9.38 -3.62 9.46
CA THR A 326 9.86 -4.96 9.12
C THR A 326 9.25 -6.03 10.03
N LEU A 327 8.64 -7.04 9.42
CA LEU A 327 8.24 -8.27 10.10
C LEU A 327 9.47 -9.17 10.28
N TRP A 328 9.90 -9.37 11.51
CA TRP A 328 10.99 -10.29 11.85
C TRP A 328 10.50 -11.75 12.02
N SER A 329 9.18 -11.95 12.02
CA SER A 329 8.56 -13.27 12.07
C SER A 329 8.26 -13.78 10.66
N PRO A 330 8.52 -15.05 10.34
CA PRO A 330 8.19 -15.64 9.03
C PRO A 330 6.67 -15.81 8.81
N MET A 331 5.86 -15.65 9.86
CA MET A 331 4.40 -15.75 9.80
C MET A 331 3.75 -14.63 10.62
N VAL A 332 2.56 -14.17 10.20
CA VAL A 332 1.73 -13.25 10.98
C VAL A 332 1.21 -13.99 12.21
N LEU A 333 1.63 -13.55 13.39
CA LEU A 333 1.22 -14.16 14.66
C LEU A 333 0.15 -13.34 15.35
N ASN A 334 -0.93 -14.02 15.78
CA ASN A 334 -1.95 -13.48 16.67
C ASN A 334 -1.96 -14.29 17.98
N GLY A 335 -1.15 -13.84 18.95
CA GLY A 335 -1.15 -14.36 20.31
C GLY A 335 -2.40 -13.98 21.13
N SER A 336 -2.52 -14.53 22.34
CA SER A 336 -3.52 -14.06 23.31
C SER A 336 -3.13 -12.70 23.91
N ASP A 337 -4.09 -11.95 24.45
CA ASP A 337 -3.90 -10.58 24.96
C ASP A 337 -2.78 -10.44 26.01
N PHE A 338 -2.50 -11.52 26.77
CA PHE A 338 -1.41 -11.60 27.75
C PHE A 338 -0.43 -12.75 27.45
N GLY A 339 -0.38 -13.21 26.20
CA GLY A 339 0.47 -14.30 25.76
C GLY A 339 1.93 -13.90 25.54
N LEU A 340 2.81 -14.90 25.42
CA LEU A 340 4.24 -14.69 25.13
C LEU A 340 4.52 -14.32 23.66
N PHE A 341 3.50 -14.38 22.78
CA PHE A 341 3.63 -14.15 21.35
C PHE A 341 3.10 -12.77 20.95
N ALA A 342 3.71 -12.18 19.92
CA ALA A 342 3.24 -10.92 19.35
C ALA A 342 1.81 -11.05 18.79
N ASN A 343 1.09 -9.94 18.80
CA ASN A 343 -0.23 -9.82 18.21
C ASN A 343 -0.19 -8.77 17.08
N HIS A 344 0.31 -9.21 15.92
CA HIS A 344 0.61 -8.33 14.80
C HIS A 344 -0.64 -7.64 14.29
N SER A 345 -1.76 -8.37 14.16
CA SER A 345 -3.03 -7.79 13.72
C SER A 345 -3.59 -6.75 14.68
N LEU A 346 -3.44 -6.96 16.00
CA LEU A 346 -3.88 -5.98 17.00
C LEU A 346 -3.04 -4.70 16.95
N ILE A 347 -1.71 -4.84 16.84
CA ILE A 347 -0.79 -3.69 16.72
C ILE A 347 -1.10 -2.91 15.44
N MET A 348 -1.20 -3.61 14.30
CA MET A 348 -1.57 -3.05 13.00
C MET A 348 -2.90 -2.31 13.07
N SER A 349 -3.91 -2.93 13.68
CA SER A 349 -5.22 -2.32 13.87
C SER A 349 -5.17 -1.04 14.70
N ALA A 350 -4.34 -1.00 15.74
CA ALA A 350 -4.19 0.20 16.57
C ALA A 350 -3.62 1.38 15.77
N TYR A 351 -2.59 1.16 14.94
CA TYR A 351 -2.04 2.18 14.03
C TYR A 351 -3.09 2.64 13.01
N ILE A 352 -3.77 1.71 12.34
CA ILE A 352 -4.81 2.02 11.35
C ILE A 352 -5.98 2.78 11.97
N SER A 353 -6.42 2.40 13.17
CA SER A 353 -7.51 3.06 13.88
C SER A 353 -7.17 4.52 14.23
N ARG A 354 -5.93 4.77 14.67
CA ARG A 354 -5.43 6.14 14.91
C ARG A 354 -5.34 6.94 13.61
N ALA A 355 -4.85 6.36 12.53
CA ALA A 355 -4.82 7.00 11.22
C ALA A 355 -6.24 7.32 10.70
N ALA A 356 -7.19 6.40 10.82
CA ALA A 356 -8.59 6.62 10.43
C ALA A 356 -9.26 7.74 11.24
N THR A 357 -8.99 7.77 12.55
CA THR A 357 -9.44 8.84 13.45
C THR A 357 -8.83 10.19 13.04
N GLY A 358 -7.53 10.21 12.78
CA GLY A 358 -6.83 11.40 12.30
C GLY A 358 -7.37 11.91 10.96
N LEU A 359 -7.64 11.05 9.98
CA LEU A 359 -8.25 11.45 8.70
C LEU A 359 -9.65 12.04 8.89
N ARG A 360 -10.46 11.44 9.78
CA ARG A 360 -11.78 11.97 10.12
C ARG A 360 -11.68 13.36 10.74
N ASP A 361 -10.78 13.55 11.71
CA ASP A 361 -10.58 14.83 12.39
C ASP A 361 -10.01 15.89 11.44
N LEU A 362 -9.05 15.51 10.59
CA LEU A 362 -8.49 16.34 9.52
C LEU A 362 -9.59 16.82 8.55
N ARG A 363 -10.46 15.91 8.11
CA ARG A 363 -11.60 16.24 7.25
C ARG A 363 -12.56 17.23 7.92
N ASP A 364 -12.82 17.08 9.21
CA ASP A 364 -13.69 17.98 9.96
C ASP A 364 -13.04 19.36 10.16
N LEU A 365 -11.71 19.42 10.32
CA LEU A 365 -10.92 20.65 10.39
C LEU A 365 -10.92 21.40 9.04
N LEU A 366 -10.75 20.68 7.92
CA LEU A 366 -10.87 21.23 6.56
C LEU A 366 -12.27 21.78 6.25
N ALA A 367 -13.30 21.40 7.02
CA ALA A 367 -14.67 21.88 6.85
C ALA A 367 -14.98 23.19 7.60
N ARG A 368 -14.24 23.46 8.68
CA ARG A 368 -14.58 24.48 9.68
C ARG A 368 -13.71 25.73 9.58
N GLY A 369 -12.47 25.58 9.12
CA GLY A 369 -11.62 26.71 8.76
C GLY A 369 -11.96 27.21 7.38
#